data_AF-W5PYU8-F1
#
_entry.id   AF-W5PYU8-F1
#
_cell.length_a   1.000
_cell.length_b   1.000
_cell.length_c   1.000
_cell.angle_alpha   90.00
_cell.angle_beta   90.00
_cell.angle_gamma   90.00
#
_symmetry.space_group_name_H-M   'P 1'
#
loop_
_entity.id
_entity.type
_entity.pdbx_description
1 polymer ?
#
loop_
_entity_poly.entity_id
_entity_poly.type
_entity_poly.pdbx_seq_one_letter_code
_entity_poly.pdbx_strand_id
1 'polypeptide(L)'
;MSQHFYHQDHARVLSDSLFENASHMFYEKLWKFQRKDTQFQAFVKKVIMSHLFKIIMISAISMNAFFMVLWTDYKTRYNLFRLFEVSELIFVSIYSSEFCMKLYVDPVNYWKDGYNLLDVVIIIIIFIPYSLRKIKGKHYPYLNIADGVQSLRILKLITYSRGIRTLITAMGQTAYTVASVLILFFILMYIFAILGFCLFGLPEGGDMSNWGNLALAFFTLFSLATVDGWTDLQEQLDARNLILSRSFTIIFILLASFVFLSMFVGVMIIHTEDSIKKFEQELMLERRMNLMEEKQVILKRQQEEVGKLMQAQKDLDHKSFTELVEKFKKTLRHTDPMVLDDFGTSLPFIDIYLSTLDNQDATIYKLQELYYEIVHVLSLMLEDLPQKKQSQSSEKVDEK
;
A
#
# COMPACT_ATOMS: atom_id res chain seq x y z
N MET A 1 -46.38 -14.41 -6.11
CA MET A 1 -45.02 -14.93 -6.40
C MET A 1 -43.97 -14.08 -5.66
N SER A 2 -44.15 -13.87 -4.34
CA SER A 2 -43.39 -12.88 -3.55
C SER A 2 -43.01 -13.36 -2.15
N GLN A 3 -42.92 -14.69 -1.94
CA GLN A 3 -42.51 -15.26 -0.64
C GLN A 3 -41.09 -15.85 -0.64
N HIS A 4 -40.43 -15.97 -1.80
CA HIS A 4 -39.08 -16.58 -1.87
C HIS A 4 -37.92 -15.59 -1.66
N PHE A 5 -38.14 -14.27 -1.77
CA PHE A 5 -37.08 -13.28 -1.60
C PHE A 5 -36.77 -12.93 -0.13
N TYR A 6 -37.78 -12.97 0.75
CA TYR A 6 -37.60 -12.64 2.16
C TYR A 6 -36.81 -13.68 2.97
N HIS A 7 -36.82 -14.95 2.57
CA HIS A 7 -36.11 -15.99 3.31
C HIS A 7 -34.60 -16.01 3.06
N GLN A 8 -34.16 -15.57 1.88
CA GLN A 8 -32.74 -15.59 1.52
C GLN A 8 -31.96 -14.43 2.14
N ASP A 9 -32.60 -13.25 2.27
CA ASP A 9 -32.03 -12.13 3.01
C ASP A 9 -32.00 -12.38 4.51
N HIS A 10 -33.05 -12.99 5.09
CA HIS A 10 -33.01 -13.37 6.50
C HIS A 10 -31.94 -14.42 6.80
N ALA A 11 -31.71 -15.39 5.91
CA ALA A 11 -30.67 -16.40 6.09
C ALA A 11 -29.25 -15.81 5.98
N ARG A 12 -29.01 -14.85 5.08
CA ARG A 12 -27.73 -14.12 4.96
C ARG A 12 -27.49 -13.17 6.14
N VAL A 13 -28.51 -12.42 6.55
CA VAL A 13 -28.43 -11.54 7.73
C VAL A 13 -28.25 -12.36 9.00
N LEU A 14 -28.86 -13.55 9.10
CA LEU A 14 -28.63 -14.47 10.21
C LEU A 14 -27.23 -15.09 10.15
N SER A 15 -26.70 -15.45 8.98
CA SER A 15 -25.33 -15.98 8.86
C SER A 15 -24.26 -14.93 9.15
N ASP A 16 -24.46 -13.70 8.68
CA ASP A 16 -23.55 -12.57 8.94
C ASP A 16 -23.62 -12.15 10.40
N SER A 17 -24.81 -12.06 10.99
CA SER A 17 -24.96 -11.78 12.42
C SER A 17 -24.49 -12.93 13.32
N LEU A 18 -24.58 -14.19 12.89
CA LEU A 18 -24.00 -15.32 13.62
C LEU A 18 -22.47 -15.33 13.49
N PHE A 19 -21.91 -14.95 12.35
CA PHE A 19 -20.46 -14.84 12.15
C PHE A 19 -19.88 -13.61 12.87
N GLU A 20 -20.58 -12.47 12.86
CA GLU A 20 -20.26 -11.30 13.66
C GLU A 20 -20.41 -11.60 15.15
N ASN A 21 -21.50 -12.22 15.61
CA ASN A 21 -21.63 -12.61 17.01
C ASN A 21 -20.64 -13.69 17.43
N ALA A 22 -20.30 -14.64 16.54
CA ALA A 22 -19.28 -15.65 16.83
C ALA A 22 -17.89 -15.04 16.89
N SER A 23 -17.55 -14.13 15.98
CA SER A 23 -16.28 -13.40 15.99
C SER A 23 -16.22 -12.47 17.21
N HIS A 24 -17.28 -11.71 17.51
CA HIS A 24 -17.34 -10.82 18.69
C HIS A 24 -17.31 -11.60 20.01
N MET A 25 -17.95 -12.77 20.10
CA MET A 25 -17.78 -13.68 21.23
C MET A 25 -16.36 -14.23 21.30
N PHE A 26 -15.73 -14.59 20.17
CA PHE A 26 -14.34 -15.01 20.14
C PHE A 26 -13.40 -13.88 20.61
N TYR A 27 -13.68 -12.64 20.18
CA TYR A 27 -12.94 -11.42 20.54
C TYR A 27 -13.10 -11.10 22.03
N GLU A 28 -14.30 -11.16 22.60
CA GLU A 28 -14.48 -10.97 24.05
C GLU A 28 -13.80 -12.07 24.88
N LYS A 29 -13.83 -13.32 24.39
CA LYS A 29 -13.17 -14.46 25.04
C LYS A 29 -11.64 -14.38 24.94
N LEU A 30 -11.11 -13.81 23.85
CA LEU A 30 -9.69 -13.49 23.65
C LEU A 30 -9.25 -12.25 24.47
N TRP A 31 -10.11 -11.24 24.61
CA TRP A 31 -9.84 -10.03 25.40
C TRP A 31 -9.74 -10.32 26.90
N LYS A 32 -10.55 -11.25 27.41
CA LYS A 32 -10.44 -11.77 28.79
C LYS A 32 -9.15 -12.56 29.04
N PHE A 33 -8.34 -12.80 28.03
CA PHE A 33 -7.02 -13.41 28.15
C PHE A 33 -5.90 -12.35 28.33
N GLN A 34 -6.14 -11.31 29.14
CA GLN A 34 -5.04 -10.50 29.70
C GLN A 34 -4.21 -11.39 30.65
N ARG A 35 -3.10 -11.91 30.13
CA ARG A 35 -2.24 -12.88 30.81
C ARG A 35 -1.36 -12.21 31.86
N LYS A 36 -1.14 -12.92 32.96
CA LYS A 36 -0.36 -12.47 34.13
C LYS A 36 1.16 -12.53 33.94
N ASP A 37 1.66 -13.27 32.96
CA ASP A 37 3.10 -13.53 32.78
C ASP A 37 3.78 -12.52 31.84
N THR A 38 3.87 -11.27 32.30
CA THR A 38 4.52 -10.17 31.56
C THR A 38 6.01 -10.42 31.32
N GLN A 39 6.70 -11.09 32.25
CA GLN A 39 8.14 -11.37 32.14
C GLN A 39 8.47 -12.40 31.06
N PHE A 40 7.71 -13.49 30.97
CA PHE A 40 7.91 -14.52 29.94
C PHE A 40 7.51 -14.01 28.56
N GLN A 41 6.41 -13.24 28.46
CA GLN A 41 6.02 -12.56 27.22
C GLN A 41 7.11 -11.61 26.73
N ALA A 42 7.71 -10.81 27.63
CA ALA A 42 8.81 -9.92 27.28
C ALA A 42 10.06 -10.69 26.80
N PHE A 43 10.38 -11.81 27.43
CA PHE A 43 11.46 -12.70 27.00
C PHE A 43 11.21 -13.26 25.59
N VAL A 44 10.04 -13.86 25.34
CA VAL A 44 9.69 -14.41 24.01
C VAL A 44 9.67 -13.31 22.96
N LYS A 45 9.14 -12.13 23.28
CA LYS A 45 9.17 -10.97 22.38
C LYS A 45 10.61 -10.56 22.04
N LYS A 46 11.52 -10.55 23.03
CA LYS A 46 12.95 -10.27 22.81
C LYS A 46 13.61 -11.31 21.90
N VAL A 47 13.26 -12.59 22.06
CA VAL A 47 13.77 -13.68 21.21
C VAL A 47 13.30 -13.49 19.75
N ILE A 48 11.99 -13.29 19.52
CA ILE A 48 11.43 -13.10 18.18
C ILE A 48 12.01 -11.85 17.49
N MET A 49 12.23 -10.77 18.24
CA MET A 49 12.75 -9.51 17.70
C MET A 49 14.27 -9.54 17.44
N SER A 50 14.98 -10.55 17.95
CA SER A 50 16.43 -10.63 17.81
C SER A 50 16.87 -10.85 16.35
N HIS A 51 18.00 -10.23 15.96
CA HIS A 51 18.57 -10.42 14.62
C HIS A 51 19.02 -11.87 14.39
N LEU A 52 19.51 -12.55 15.44
CA LEU A 52 19.92 -13.95 15.38
C LEU A 52 18.74 -14.87 15.04
N PHE A 53 17.58 -14.66 15.65
CA PHE A 53 16.38 -15.43 15.33
C PHE A 53 15.98 -15.26 13.86
N LYS A 54 16.04 -14.04 13.33
CA LYS A 54 15.78 -13.79 11.90
C LYS A 54 16.77 -14.51 10.99
N ILE A 55 18.07 -14.50 11.30
CA ILE A 55 19.08 -15.24 10.53
C ILE A 55 18.79 -16.74 10.56
N ILE A 56 18.49 -17.30 11.74
CA ILE A 56 18.17 -18.72 11.90
C ILE A 56 16.96 -19.10 11.04
N MET A 57 15.90 -18.29 11.07
CA MET A 57 14.70 -18.54 10.29
C MET A 57 14.96 -18.46 8.78
N ILE A 58 15.68 -17.43 8.31
CA ILE A 58 16.04 -17.31 6.89
C ILE A 58 16.92 -18.49 6.47
N SER A 59 17.91 -18.86 7.28
CA SER A 59 18.78 -20.01 7.01
C SER A 59 17.99 -21.32 6.93
N ALA A 60 17.03 -21.54 7.84
CA ALA A 60 16.15 -22.71 7.80
C ALA A 60 15.30 -22.74 6.53
N ILE A 61 14.76 -21.59 6.09
CA ILE A 61 13.99 -21.48 4.84
C ILE A 61 14.87 -21.79 3.63
N SER A 62 16.06 -21.20 3.55
CA SER A 62 17.01 -21.44 2.46
C SER A 62 17.48 -22.89 2.40
N MET A 63 17.79 -23.48 3.56
CA MET A 63 18.18 -24.88 3.67
C MET A 63 17.03 -25.80 3.22
N ASN A 64 15.80 -25.53 3.66
CA ASN A 64 14.63 -26.29 3.24
C ASN A 64 14.38 -26.21 1.73
N ALA A 65 14.56 -25.04 1.12
CA ALA A 65 14.49 -24.88 -0.33
C ALA A 65 15.56 -25.72 -1.04
N PHE A 66 16.79 -25.76 -0.51
CA PHE A 66 17.85 -26.61 -1.04
C PHE A 66 17.50 -28.11 -0.96
N PHE A 67 16.95 -28.57 0.17
CA PHE A 67 16.46 -29.94 0.30
C PHE A 67 15.35 -30.27 -0.70
N MET A 68 14.43 -29.33 -0.98
CA MET A 68 13.40 -29.50 -2.02
C MET A 68 13.98 -29.66 -3.42
N VAL A 69 15.04 -28.92 -3.76
CA VAL A 69 15.74 -29.08 -5.05
C VAL A 69 16.36 -30.48 -5.13
N LEU A 70 17.08 -30.92 -4.09
CA LEU A 70 17.70 -32.25 -4.06
C LEU A 70 16.67 -33.39 -4.12
N TRP A 71 15.46 -33.17 -3.61
CA TRP A 71 14.37 -34.14 -3.64
C TRP A 71 13.82 -34.41 -5.05
N THR A 72 14.04 -33.49 -5.99
CA THR A 72 13.55 -33.61 -7.38
C THR A 72 14.28 -34.71 -8.16
N ASP A 73 15.53 -35.01 -7.81
CA ASP A 73 16.26 -36.15 -8.40
C ASP A 73 15.80 -37.48 -7.77
N TYR A 74 15.23 -38.36 -8.59
CA TYR A 74 14.75 -39.68 -8.17
C TYR A 74 15.85 -40.54 -7.53
N LYS A 75 17.09 -40.48 -8.03
CA LYS A 75 18.20 -41.29 -7.53
C LYS A 75 18.61 -40.86 -6.12
N THR A 76 18.75 -39.55 -5.92
CA THR A 76 19.08 -38.95 -4.62
C THR A 76 17.94 -39.14 -3.61
N ARG A 77 16.68 -38.98 -4.04
CA ARG A 77 15.49 -39.17 -3.21
C ARG A 77 15.40 -40.58 -2.63
N TYR A 78 15.70 -41.61 -3.42
CA TYR A 78 15.63 -42.99 -2.95
C TYR A 78 16.75 -43.31 -1.95
N ASN A 79 17.98 -42.87 -2.24
CA ASN A 79 19.14 -43.14 -1.38
C ASN A 79 19.06 -42.41 -0.02
N LEU A 80 18.54 -41.17 -0.01
CA LEU A 80 18.48 -40.31 1.17
C LEU A 80 17.06 -40.14 1.73
N PHE A 81 16.15 -41.07 1.44
CA PHE A 81 14.73 -40.96 1.81
C PHE A 81 14.52 -40.62 3.29
N ARG A 82 15.24 -41.31 4.20
CA ARG A 82 15.16 -41.05 5.65
C ARG A 82 15.62 -39.64 6.04
N LEU A 83 16.67 -39.11 5.39
CA LEU A 83 17.16 -37.76 5.69
C LEU A 83 16.13 -36.71 5.28
N PHE A 84 15.51 -36.87 4.11
CA PHE A 84 14.47 -35.96 3.65
C PHE A 84 13.26 -35.95 4.59
N GLU A 85 12.77 -37.13 5.00
CA GLU A 85 11.62 -37.24 5.92
C GLU A 85 11.91 -36.61 7.29
N VAL A 86 13.10 -36.85 7.85
CA VAL A 86 13.50 -36.22 9.12
C VAL A 86 13.70 -34.71 8.97
N SER A 87 14.33 -34.26 7.87
CA SER A 87 14.53 -32.83 7.62
C SER A 87 13.20 -32.09 7.51
N GLU A 88 12.22 -32.68 6.85
CA GLU A 88 10.89 -32.11 6.68
C GLU A 88 10.20 -31.94 8.03
N LEU A 89 10.26 -32.96 8.89
CA LEU A 89 9.73 -32.88 10.25
C LEU A 89 10.41 -31.75 11.06
N ILE A 90 11.74 -31.60 10.94
CA ILE A 90 12.50 -30.53 11.61
C ILE A 90 12.02 -29.15 11.13
N PHE A 91 11.91 -28.93 9.82
CA PHE A 91 11.47 -27.64 9.28
C PHE A 91 10.04 -27.30 9.68
N VAL A 92 9.12 -28.27 9.63
CA VAL A 92 7.74 -28.08 10.12
C VAL A 92 7.74 -27.72 11.59
N SER A 93 8.53 -28.42 12.42
CA SER A 93 8.67 -28.09 13.85
C SER A 93 9.18 -26.67 14.08
N ILE A 94 10.20 -26.23 13.33
CA ILE A 94 10.73 -24.86 13.40
C ILE A 94 9.61 -23.85 13.07
N TYR A 95 8.89 -24.05 11.97
CA TYR A 95 7.83 -23.14 11.54
C TYR A 95 6.64 -23.11 12.51
N SER A 96 6.22 -24.27 13.02
CA SER A 96 5.16 -24.34 14.03
C SER A 96 5.58 -23.68 15.34
N SER A 97 6.83 -23.86 15.79
CA SER A 97 7.33 -23.24 17.01
C SER A 97 7.33 -21.72 16.92
N GLU A 98 7.76 -21.16 15.79
CA GLU A 98 7.76 -19.72 15.54
C GLU A 98 6.34 -19.14 15.53
N PHE A 99 5.39 -19.82 14.87
CA PHE A 99 3.98 -19.44 14.91
C PHE A 99 3.42 -19.45 16.33
N CYS A 100 3.67 -20.51 17.10
CA CYS A 100 3.25 -20.59 18.50
C CYS A 100 3.84 -19.45 19.33
N MET A 101 5.11 -19.11 19.13
CA MET A 101 5.76 -17.97 19.81
C MET A 101 5.12 -16.63 19.44
N LYS A 102 4.86 -16.38 18.15
CA LYS A 102 4.21 -15.14 17.69
C LYS A 102 2.77 -15.01 18.21
N LEU A 103 1.99 -16.09 18.10
CA LEU A 103 0.61 -16.14 18.62
C LEU A 103 0.58 -16.00 20.14
N TYR A 104 1.61 -16.49 20.84
CA TYR A 104 1.72 -16.35 22.29
C TYR A 104 1.98 -14.90 22.72
N VAL A 105 2.85 -14.17 22.02
CA VAL A 105 3.26 -12.80 22.38
C VAL A 105 2.13 -11.79 22.17
N ASP A 106 1.38 -11.89 21.08
CA ASP A 106 0.30 -10.93 20.79
C ASP A 106 -0.87 -11.57 20.02
N PRO A 107 -1.75 -12.32 20.69
CA PRO A 107 -2.80 -13.08 20.02
C PRO A 107 -3.86 -12.23 19.31
N VAL A 108 -4.01 -10.95 19.67
CA VAL A 108 -5.05 -10.07 19.10
C VAL A 108 -4.50 -9.25 17.94
N ASN A 109 -3.35 -8.59 18.10
CA ASN A 109 -2.78 -7.82 17.01
C ASN A 109 -2.14 -8.72 15.94
N TYR A 110 -1.83 -9.98 16.25
CA TYR A 110 -1.33 -10.94 15.27
C TYR A 110 -2.25 -11.08 14.05
N TRP A 111 -3.57 -11.10 14.26
CA TRP A 111 -4.55 -11.25 13.17
C TRP A 111 -4.74 -9.99 12.31
N LYS A 112 -4.28 -8.82 12.79
CA LYS A 112 -4.40 -7.56 12.03
C LYS A 112 -3.26 -7.36 11.03
N ASP A 113 -2.11 -7.98 11.25
CA ASP A 113 -0.95 -7.86 10.38
C ASP A 113 -1.03 -8.86 9.21
N GLY A 114 -1.08 -8.34 7.97
CA GLY A 114 -1.18 -9.15 6.76
C GLY A 114 0.00 -10.11 6.56
N TYR A 115 1.19 -9.79 7.07
CA TYR A 115 2.35 -10.70 6.99
C TYR A 115 2.26 -11.86 7.98
N ASN A 116 1.61 -11.64 9.13
CA ASN A 116 1.32 -12.72 10.07
C ASN A 116 0.22 -13.64 9.54
N LEU A 117 -0.76 -13.11 8.79
CA LEU A 117 -1.73 -13.93 8.07
C LEU A 117 -1.06 -14.85 7.03
N LEU A 118 -0.03 -14.37 6.32
CA LEU A 118 0.77 -15.19 5.41
C LEU A 118 1.39 -16.39 6.15
N ASP A 119 1.94 -16.19 7.34
CA ASP A 119 2.52 -17.28 8.14
C ASP A 119 1.49 -18.38 8.46
N VAL A 120 0.24 -18.00 8.76
CA VAL A 120 -0.87 -18.94 8.98
C VAL A 120 -1.16 -19.74 7.71
N VAL A 121 -1.26 -19.06 6.56
CA VAL A 121 -1.49 -19.70 5.27
C VAL A 121 -0.39 -20.71 4.94
N ILE A 122 0.88 -20.37 5.24
CA ILE A 122 2.00 -21.29 5.04
C ILE A 122 1.87 -22.54 5.92
N ILE A 123 1.44 -22.41 7.18
CA ILE A 123 1.20 -23.56 8.06
C ILE A 123 0.09 -24.45 7.53
N ILE A 124 -0.99 -23.87 7.00
CA ILE A 124 -2.07 -24.62 6.36
C ILE A 124 -1.52 -25.40 5.16
N ILE A 125 -0.76 -24.73 4.27
CA ILE A 125 -0.14 -25.36 3.10
C ILE A 125 0.74 -26.57 3.48
N ILE A 126 1.52 -26.45 4.54
CA ILE A 126 2.37 -27.53 5.06
C ILE A 126 1.51 -28.71 5.55
N PHE A 127 0.39 -28.43 6.22
CA PHE A 127 -0.46 -29.44 6.86
C PHE A 127 -1.39 -30.19 5.89
N ILE A 128 -1.70 -29.60 4.73
CA ILE A 128 -2.59 -30.18 3.70
C ILE A 128 -2.19 -31.61 3.31
N PRO A 129 -0.97 -31.91 2.81
CA PRO A 129 -0.63 -33.25 2.35
C PRO A 129 -0.48 -34.25 3.49
N TYR A 130 -0.06 -33.82 4.68
CA TYR A 130 -0.05 -34.67 5.88
C TYR A 130 -1.46 -35.15 6.22
N SER A 131 -2.43 -34.23 6.22
CA SER A 131 -3.84 -34.53 6.46
C SER A 131 -4.45 -35.40 5.35
N LEU A 132 -4.17 -35.08 4.08
CA LEU A 132 -4.67 -35.83 2.94
C LEU A 132 -4.17 -37.27 2.94
N ARG A 133 -2.89 -37.50 3.26
CA ARG A 133 -2.27 -38.83 3.31
C ARG A 133 -2.84 -39.68 4.46
N LYS A 134 -3.23 -39.05 5.58
CA LYS A 134 -3.87 -39.72 6.72
C LYS A 134 -5.32 -40.11 6.45
N ILE A 135 -6.08 -39.29 5.71
CA ILE A 135 -7.53 -39.48 5.50
C ILE A 135 -7.83 -40.36 4.27
N LYS A 136 -7.14 -40.15 3.14
CA LYS A 136 -7.51 -40.76 1.83
C LYS A 136 -6.55 -41.85 1.33
N GLY A 137 -5.52 -42.19 2.11
CA GLY A 137 -4.52 -43.19 1.72
C GLY A 137 -3.52 -42.71 0.67
N LYS A 138 -2.47 -43.49 0.40
CA LYS A 138 -1.32 -43.11 -0.45
C LYS A 138 -1.63 -42.98 -1.96
N HIS A 139 -2.81 -43.40 -2.42
CA HIS A 139 -3.16 -43.53 -3.86
C HIS A 139 -4.09 -42.42 -4.38
N TYR A 140 -4.07 -41.23 -3.76
CA TYR A 140 -4.90 -40.12 -4.21
C TYR A 140 -4.18 -39.33 -5.33
N PRO A 141 -4.76 -39.21 -6.54
CA PRO A 141 -4.07 -38.65 -7.71
C PRO A 141 -3.66 -37.17 -7.54
N TYR A 142 -4.35 -36.44 -6.67
CA TYR A 142 -4.04 -35.04 -6.38
C TYR A 142 -2.94 -34.84 -5.31
N LEU A 143 -2.35 -35.92 -4.77
CA LEU A 143 -1.22 -35.80 -3.84
C LEU A 143 -0.02 -35.13 -4.49
N ASN A 144 0.22 -35.37 -5.79
CA ASN A 144 1.31 -34.74 -6.51
C ASN A 144 1.15 -33.20 -6.58
N ILE A 145 -0.09 -32.72 -6.70
CA ILE A 145 -0.39 -31.29 -6.68
C ILE A 145 -0.18 -30.73 -5.27
N ALA A 146 -0.65 -31.43 -4.23
CA ALA A 146 -0.46 -31.01 -2.84
C ALA A 146 1.03 -30.96 -2.45
N ASP A 147 1.83 -31.94 -2.91
CA ASP A 147 3.29 -31.98 -2.74
C ASP A 147 3.95 -30.80 -3.49
N GLY A 148 3.44 -30.40 -4.66
CA GLY A 148 3.89 -29.21 -5.38
C GLY A 148 3.58 -27.90 -4.64
N VAL A 149 2.35 -27.76 -4.14
CA VAL A 149 1.87 -26.58 -3.39
C VAL A 149 2.70 -26.34 -2.14
N GLN A 150 3.24 -27.38 -1.51
CA GLN A 150 4.16 -27.24 -0.39
C GLN A 150 5.41 -26.41 -0.70
N SER A 151 5.84 -26.32 -1.96
CA SER A 151 6.98 -25.48 -2.38
C SER A 151 6.75 -24.00 -2.08
N LEU A 152 5.48 -23.57 -1.99
CA LEU A 152 5.10 -22.19 -1.66
C LEU A 152 5.54 -21.75 -0.27
N ARG A 153 5.96 -22.66 0.63
CA ARG A 153 6.56 -22.30 1.92
C ARG A 153 7.78 -21.37 1.79
N ILE A 154 8.44 -21.34 0.62
CA ILE A 154 9.51 -20.38 0.33
C ILE A 154 9.03 -18.92 0.45
N LEU A 155 7.74 -18.67 0.23
CA LEU A 155 7.11 -17.35 0.41
C LEU A 155 7.23 -16.85 1.85
N LYS A 156 7.48 -17.73 2.83
CA LYS A 156 7.79 -17.32 4.21
C LYS A 156 8.99 -16.38 4.30
N LEU A 157 9.89 -16.39 3.31
CA LEU A 157 10.99 -15.43 3.21
C LEU A 157 10.49 -13.97 3.16
N ILE A 158 9.29 -13.72 2.61
CA ILE A 158 8.63 -12.40 2.59
C ILE A 158 8.44 -11.87 4.01
N THR A 159 8.09 -12.74 4.96
CA THR A 159 7.91 -12.33 6.36
C THR A 159 9.23 -11.86 7.01
N TYR A 160 10.39 -12.21 6.47
CA TYR A 160 11.69 -11.86 7.06
C TYR A 160 12.48 -10.81 6.27
N SER A 161 12.31 -10.76 4.95
CA SER A 161 13.06 -9.84 4.10
C SER A 161 12.37 -8.49 3.95
N ARG A 162 12.96 -7.43 4.53
CA ARG A 162 12.48 -6.05 4.36
C ARG A 162 12.49 -5.64 2.89
N GLY A 163 13.51 -6.02 2.12
CA GLY A 163 13.61 -5.68 0.70
C GLY A 163 12.44 -6.24 -0.13
N ILE A 164 12.08 -7.51 0.10
CA ILE A 164 10.94 -8.14 -0.59
C ILE A 164 9.62 -7.49 -0.18
N ARG A 165 9.45 -7.17 1.11
CA ARG A 165 8.27 -6.44 1.58
C ARG A 165 8.13 -5.07 0.91
N THR A 166 9.21 -4.29 0.86
CA THR A 166 9.21 -2.99 0.16
C THR A 166 8.84 -3.15 -1.31
N LEU A 167 9.39 -4.15 -2.00
CA LEU A 167 9.07 -4.43 -3.39
C LEU A 167 7.59 -4.77 -3.58
N ILE A 168 7.04 -5.68 -2.77
CA ILE A 168 5.63 -6.09 -2.86
C ILE A 168 4.71 -4.92 -2.53
N THR A 169 5.03 -4.11 -1.51
CA THR A 169 4.23 -2.92 -1.18
C THR A 169 4.26 -1.90 -2.31
N ALA A 170 5.42 -1.66 -2.94
CA ALA A 170 5.52 -0.79 -4.11
C ALA A 170 4.71 -1.32 -5.30
N MET A 171 4.75 -2.63 -5.56
CA MET A 171 3.92 -3.26 -6.60
C MET A 171 2.42 -3.20 -6.26
N GLY A 172 2.05 -3.33 -4.99
CA GLY A 172 0.66 -3.23 -4.55
C GLY A 172 0.06 -1.85 -4.80
N GLN A 173 0.86 -0.79 -4.66
CA GLN A 173 0.42 0.58 -4.96
C GLN A 173 0.05 0.77 -6.43
N THR A 174 0.71 0.06 -7.36
CA THR A 174 0.41 0.14 -8.80
C THR A 174 -0.72 -0.82 -9.21
N ALA A 175 -0.93 -1.89 -8.45
CA ALA A 175 -1.89 -2.93 -8.76
C ALA A 175 -3.34 -2.43 -8.83
N TYR A 176 -3.73 -1.50 -7.95
CA TYR A 176 -5.10 -0.93 -7.96
C TYR A 176 -5.40 -0.20 -9.28
N THR A 177 -4.44 0.61 -9.75
CA THR A 177 -4.54 1.32 -11.03
C THR A 177 -4.65 0.36 -12.21
N VAL A 178 -3.85 -0.71 -12.20
CA VAL A 178 -3.86 -1.74 -13.26
C VAL A 178 -5.16 -2.55 -13.24
N ALA A 179 -5.74 -2.83 -12.07
CA ALA A 179 -6.92 -3.66 -11.93
C ALA A 179 -8.13 -3.14 -12.73
N SER A 180 -8.36 -1.82 -12.74
CA SER A 180 -9.46 -1.21 -13.51
C SER A 180 -9.36 -1.49 -15.02
N VAL A 181 -8.15 -1.45 -15.57
CA VAL A 181 -7.93 -1.73 -16.99
C VAL A 181 -7.98 -3.23 -17.29
N LEU A 182 -7.50 -4.06 -16.36
CA LEU A 182 -7.64 -5.52 -16.47
C LEU A 182 -9.11 -5.96 -16.48
N ILE A 183 -9.99 -5.29 -15.72
CA ILE A 183 -11.43 -5.56 -15.77
C ILE A 183 -12.01 -5.23 -17.15
N LEU A 184 -11.64 -4.09 -17.73
CA LEU A 184 -12.04 -3.72 -19.10
C LEU A 184 -11.54 -4.76 -20.12
N PHE A 185 -10.27 -5.18 -19.99
CA PHE A 185 -9.69 -6.22 -20.83
C PHE A 185 -10.40 -7.57 -20.68
N PHE A 186 -10.78 -7.96 -19.46
CA PHE A 186 -11.55 -9.17 -19.21
C PHE A 186 -12.95 -9.11 -19.84
N ILE A 187 -13.62 -7.95 -19.81
CA ILE A 187 -14.90 -7.75 -20.50
C ILE A 187 -14.74 -7.89 -22.02
N LEU A 188 -13.70 -7.27 -22.59
CA LEU A 188 -13.37 -7.43 -24.01
C LEU A 188 -13.15 -8.91 -24.38
N MET A 189 -12.32 -9.61 -23.60
CA MET A 189 -12.10 -11.05 -23.77
C MET A 189 -13.41 -11.84 -23.66
N TYR A 190 -14.28 -11.54 -22.70
CA TYR A 190 -15.56 -12.23 -22.55
C TYR A 190 -16.45 -12.09 -23.79
N ILE A 191 -16.56 -10.88 -24.34
CA ILE A 191 -17.34 -10.62 -25.56
C ILE A 191 -16.77 -11.43 -26.74
N PHE A 192 -15.44 -11.38 -26.92
CA PHE A 192 -14.78 -12.13 -27.99
C PHE A 192 -14.79 -13.65 -27.75
N ALA A 193 -14.84 -14.11 -26.50
CA ALA A 193 -14.87 -15.53 -26.17
C ALA A 193 -16.21 -16.14 -26.59
N ILE A 194 -17.32 -15.44 -26.31
CA ILE A 194 -18.65 -15.84 -26.78
C ILE A 194 -18.70 -15.78 -28.31
N LEU A 195 -18.20 -14.69 -28.90
CA LEU A 195 -18.21 -14.53 -30.35
C LEU A 195 -17.42 -15.64 -31.06
N GLY A 196 -16.21 -15.93 -30.60
CA GLY A 196 -15.38 -17.00 -31.16
C GLY A 196 -15.95 -18.40 -30.88
N PHE A 197 -16.58 -18.63 -29.73
CA PHE A 197 -17.34 -19.85 -29.48
C PHE A 197 -18.49 -20.03 -30.49
N CYS A 198 -19.27 -18.97 -30.76
CA CYS A 198 -20.36 -19.04 -31.73
C CYS A 198 -19.89 -19.16 -33.18
N LEU A 199 -18.76 -18.55 -33.55
CA LEU A 199 -18.25 -18.55 -34.92
C LEU A 199 -17.41 -19.79 -35.25
N PHE A 200 -16.61 -20.27 -34.30
CA PHE A 200 -15.58 -21.29 -34.53
C PHE A 200 -15.76 -22.54 -33.67
N GLY A 201 -16.63 -22.53 -32.66
CA GLY A 201 -16.87 -23.66 -31.74
C GLY A 201 -17.83 -24.74 -32.26
N LEU A 202 -18.18 -24.72 -33.55
CA LEU A 202 -19.11 -25.67 -34.16
C LEU A 202 -18.56 -27.12 -34.11
N PRO A 203 -19.38 -28.13 -33.77
CA PRO A 203 -18.96 -29.53 -33.74
C PRO A 203 -18.53 -30.10 -35.09
N GLU A 204 -19.10 -29.60 -36.18
CA GLU A 204 -18.77 -30.01 -37.53
C GLU A 204 -18.07 -28.86 -38.26
N GLY A 205 -16.80 -29.06 -38.61
CA GLY A 205 -15.98 -28.08 -39.35
C GLY A 205 -15.36 -26.95 -38.51
N GLY A 206 -15.75 -26.80 -37.24
CA GLY A 206 -15.15 -25.84 -36.31
C GLY A 206 -13.86 -26.31 -35.65
N ASP A 207 -13.34 -25.51 -34.73
CA ASP A 207 -12.17 -25.75 -33.91
C ASP A 207 -12.57 -25.87 -32.43
N MET A 208 -12.95 -27.09 -32.03
CA MET A 208 -13.37 -27.40 -30.66
C MET A 208 -12.23 -27.38 -29.65
N SER A 209 -10.97 -27.52 -30.09
CA SER A 209 -9.79 -27.46 -29.22
C SER A 209 -9.61 -26.08 -28.61
N ASN A 210 -9.87 -25.04 -29.40
CA ASN A 210 -9.71 -23.65 -28.98
C ASN A 210 -11.04 -22.99 -28.61
N TRP A 211 -12.13 -23.33 -29.30
CA TRP A 211 -13.42 -22.64 -29.18
C TRP A 211 -14.56 -23.53 -28.70
N GLY A 212 -14.28 -24.75 -28.24
CA GLY A 212 -15.32 -25.72 -27.86
C GLY A 212 -16.02 -25.44 -26.53
N ASN A 213 -15.47 -24.57 -25.68
CA ASN A 213 -16.14 -24.03 -24.51
C ASN A 213 -15.53 -22.67 -24.13
N LEU A 214 -16.19 -21.96 -23.21
CA LEU A 214 -15.76 -20.62 -22.81
C LEU A 214 -14.35 -20.60 -22.20
N ALA A 215 -13.95 -21.64 -21.43
CA ALA A 215 -12.63 -21.69 -20.80
C ALA A 215 -11.49 -21.86 -21.82
N LEU A 216 -11.71 -22.72 -22.83
CA LEU A 216 -10.78 -22.87 -23.96
C LEU A 216 -10.70 -21.56 -24.76
N ALA A 217 -11.84 -20.92 -25.04
CA ALA A 217 -11.88 -19.65 -25.77
C ALA A 217 -11.14 -18.53 -25.02
N PHE A 218 -11.30 -18.45 -23.69
CA PHE A 218 -10.53 -17.53 -22.85
C PHE A 218 -9.02 -17.80 -22.93
N PHE A 219 -8.61 -19.07 -22.92
CA PHE A 219 -7.20 -19.45 -23.04
C PHE A 219 -6.61 -19.05 -24.40
N THR A 220 -7.33 -19.33 -25.48
CA THR A 220 -6.94 -18.92 -26.84
C THR A 220 -6.86 -17.40 -26.97
N LEU A 221 -7.85 -16.66 -26.47
CA LEU A 221 -7.84 -15.19 -26.50
C LEU A 221 -6.72 -14.60 -25.64
N PHE A 222 -6.35 -15.25 -24.54
CA PHE A 222 -5.22 -14.81 -23.72
C PHE A 222 -3.91 -14.91 -24.51
N SER A 223 -3.69 -16.03 -25.22
CA SER A 223 -2.54 -16.21 -26.13
C SER A 223 -2.55 -15.19 -27.27
N LEU A 224 -3.71 -14.93 -27.88
CA LEU A 224 -3.85 -13.93 -28.93
C LEU A 224 -3.57 -12.51 -28.43
N ALA A 225 -3.94 -12.20 -27.19
CA ALA A 225 -3.73 -10.87 -26.62
C ALA A 225 -2.24 -10.59 -26.30
N THR A 226 -1.46 -11.63 -26.01
CA THR A 226 0.01 -11.54 -25.94
C THR A 226 0.67 -11.64 -27.32
N VAL A 227 -0.13 -11.78 -28.39
CA VAL A 227 0.33 -11.98 -29.77
C VAL A 227 1.24 -13.22 -29.88
N ASP A 228 0.96 -14.23 -29.06
CA ASP A 228 1.71 -15.49 -29.02
C ASP A 228 0.95 -16.59 -29.75
N GLY A 229 1.64 -17.33 -30.62
CA GLY A 229 1.09 -18.44 -31.40
C GLY A 229 -0.07 -18.08 -32.37
N TRP A 230 -0.33 -16.79 -32.63
CA TRP A 230 -1.48 -16.36 -33.41
C TRP A 230 -1.42 -16.77 -34.89
N THR A 231 -0.21 -16.89 -35.47
CA THR A 231 -0.02 -17.34 -36.86
C THR A 231 -0.42 -18.79 -37.03
N ASP A 232 -0.05 -19.64 -36.08
CA ASP A 232 -0.31 -21.07 -36.11
C ASP A 232 -1.81 -21.33 -35.90
N LEU A 233 -2.44 -20.58 -34.99
CA LEU A 233 -3.89 -20.59 -34.83
C LEU A 233 -4.59 -20.14 -36.13
N GLN A 234 -4.10 -19.08 -36.77
CA GLN A 234 -4.70 -18.56 -37.99
C GLN A 234 -4.56 -19.54 -39.15
N GLU A 235 -3.41 -20.24 -39.28
CA GLU A 235 -3.20 -21.29 -40.27
C GLU A 235 -4.19 -22.44 -40.08
N GLN A 236 -4.44 -22.86 -38.82
CA GLN A 236 -5.41 -23.90 -38.50
C GLN A 236 -6.85 -23.48 -38.82
N LEU A 237 -7.21 -22.21 -38.60
CA LEU A 237 -8.54 -21.68 -38.93
C LEU A 237 -8.71 -21.48 -40.45
N ASP A 238 -7.65 -21.07 -41.16
CA ASP A 238 -7.62 -20.93 -42.61
C ASP A 238 -7.77 -22.30 -43.30
N ALA A 239 -7.11 -23.35 -42.79
CA ALA A 239 -7.24 -24.71 -43.28
C ALA A 239 -8.68 -25.26 -43.19
N ARG A 240 -9.49 -24.70 -42.28
CA ARG A 240 -10.91 -25.04 -42.10
C ARG A 240 -11.85 -24.17 -42.93
N ASN A 241 -11.33 -23.30 -43.79
CA ASN A 241 -12.08 -22.35 -44.63
C ASN A 241 -13.00 -21.39 -43.83
N LEU A 242 -12.58 -21.01 -42.62
CA LEU A 242 -13.33 -20.08 -41.76
C LEU A 242 -13.02 -18.63 -42.20
N ILE A 243 -13.81 -18.12 -43.15
CA ILE A 243 -13.57 -16.82 -43.83
C ILE A 243 -13.48 -15.65 -42.83
N LEU A 244 -14.29 -15.67 -41.76
CA LEU A 244 -14.34 -14.61 -40.75
C LEU A 244 -13.17 -14.65 -39.75
N SER A 245 -12.38 -15.74 -39.73
CA SER A 245 -11.30 -15.95 -38.75
C SER A 245 -10.23 -14.86 -38.82
N ARG A 246 -9.74 -14.52 -40.02
CA ARG A 246 -8.70 -13.49 -40.21
C ARG A 246 -9.12 -12.14 -39.64
N SER A 247 -10.32 -11.69 -39.99
CA SER A 247 -10.86 -10.42 -39.51
C SER A 247 -11.07 -10.45 -37.99
N PHE A 248 -11.62 -11.53 -37.45
CA PHE A 248 -11.79 -11.72 -36.01
C PHE A 248 -10.45 -11.62 -35.25
N THR A 249 -9.44 -12.39 -35.69
CA THR A 249 -8.12 -12.45 -35.06
C THR A 249 -7.42 -11.11 -35.12
N ILE A 250 -7.40 -10.45 -36.28
CA ILE A 250 -6.73 -9.15 -36.46
C ILE A 250 -7.43 -8.07 -35.62
N ILE A 251 -8.76 -8.00 -35.64
CA ILE A 251 -9.51 -7.00 -34.86
C ILE A 251 -9.27 -7.21 -33.37
N PHE A 252 -9.30 -8.46 -32.90
CA PHE A 252 -9.04 -8.77 -31.50
C PHE A 252 -7.62 -8.36 -31.09
N ILE A 253 -6.59 -8.72 -31.88
CA ILE A 253 -5.19 -8.36 -31.59
C ILE A 253 -5.03 -6.84 -31.54
N LEU A 254 -5.61 -6.10 -32.48
CA LEU A 254 -5.55 -4.63 -32.50
C LEU A 254 -6.23 -4.03 -31.26
N LEU A 255 -7.43 -4.49 -30.91
CA LEU A 255 -8.16 -4.01 -29.72
C LEU A 255 -7.43 -4.38 -28.42
N ALA A 256 -6.94 -5.60 -28.29
CA ALA A 256 -6.18 -6.06 -27.13
C ALA A 256 -4.89 -5.25 -26.98
N SER A 257 -4.14 -5.07 -28.07
CA SER A 257 -2.91 -4.26 -28.08
C SER A 257 -3.19 -2.80 -27.73
N PHE A 258 -4.29 -2.25 -28.23
CA PHE A 258 -4.72 -0.90 -27.86
C PHE A 258 -5.03 -0.79 -26.36
N VAL A 259 -5.79 -1.74 -25.79
CA VAL A 259 -6.08 -1.76 -24.35
C VAL A 259 -4.80 -1.91 -23.52
N PHE A 260 -3.86 -2.77 -23.92
CA PHE A 260 -2.56 -2.90 -23.25
C PHE A 260 -1.73 -1.62 -23.33
N LEU A 261 -1.71 -0.96 -24.48
CA LEU A 261 -1.02 0.33 -24.64
C LEU A 261 -1.68 1.41 -23.78
N SER A 262 -3.01 1.50 -23.78
CA SER A 262 -3.76 2.42 -22.93
C SER A 262 -3.52 2.15 -21.44
N MET A 263 -3.39 0.88 -21.03
CA MET A 263 -3.01 0.51 -19.67
C MET A 263 -1.62 1.04 -19.33
N PHE A 264 -0.64 0.79 -20.20
CA PHE A 264 0.74 1.23 -19.99
C PHE A 264 0.83 2.76 -19.90
N VAL A 265 0.21 3.47 -20.84
CA VAL A 265 0.16 4.93 -20.86
C VAL A 265 -0.54 5.47 -19.61
N GLY A 266 -1.70 4.92 -19.22
CA GLY A 266 -2.43 5.35 -18.04
C GLY A 266 -1.63 5.18 -16.75
N VAL A 267 -1.01 4.01 -16.56
CA VAL A 267 -0.16 3.73 -15.38
C VAL A 267 1.07 4.62 -15.37
N MET A 268 1.74 4.80 -16.51
CA MET A 268 2.90 5.69 -16.63
C MET A 268 2.55 7.14 -16.34
N ILE A 269 1.42 7.64 -16.83
CA ILE A 269 0.95 9.02 -16.57
C ILE A 269 0.70 9.21 -15.07
N ILE A 270 -0.03 8.30 -14.42
CA ILE A 270 -0.33 8.40 -12.99
C ILE A 270 0.96 8.42 -12.17
N HIS A 271 1.91 7.53 -12.46
CA HIS A 271 3.21 7.52 -11.78
C HIS A 271 4.03 8.76 -12.03
N THR A 272 4.02 9.27 -13.27
CA THR A 272 4.74 10.47 -13.64
C THR A 272 4.13 11.71 -12.97
N GLU A 273 2.80 11.82 -12.96
CA GLU A 273 2.06 12.90 -12.33
C GLU A 273 2.29 12.90 -10.81
N ASP A 274 2.20 11.75 -10.14
CA ASP A 274 2.49 11.63 -8.72
C ASP A 274 3.94 11.99 -8.39
N SER A 275 4.88 11.60 -9.27
CA SER A 275 6.30 11.94 -9.10
C SER A 275 6.55 13.44 -9.30
N ILE A 276 5.91 14.06 -10.30
CA ILE A 276 5.99 15.50 -10.54
C ILE A 276 5.41 16.27 -9.36
N LYS A 277 4.22 15.90 -8.86
CA LYS A 277 3.59 16.55 -7.70
C LYS A 277 4.47 16.47 -6.45
N LYS A 278 5.07 15.31 -6.18
CA LYS A 278 6.01 15.14 -5.06
C LYS A 278 7.23 16.03 -5.23
N PHE A 279 7.82 16.06 -6.42
CA PHE A 279 8.98 16.90 -6.72
C PHE A 279 8.65 18.40 -6.57
N GLU A 280 7.49 18.86 -7.03
CA GLU A 280 7.04 20.25 -6.84
C GLU A 280 6.84 20.60 -5.36
N GLN A 281 6.30 19.68 -4.56
CA GLN A 281 6.16 19.85 -3.12
C GLN A 281 7.51 19.98 -2.42
N GLU A 282 8.46 19.09 -2.74
CA GLU A 282 9.83 19.15 -2.20
C GLU A 282 10.51 20.48 -2.55
N LEU A 283 10.39 20.94 -3.79
CA LEU A 283 10.99 22.20 -4.25
C LEU A 283 10.31 23.41 -3.59
N MET A 284 8.99 23.39 -3.39
CA MET A 284 8.28 24.44 -2.65
C MET A 284 8.70 24.49 -1.17
N LEU A 285 8.92 23.34 -0.53
CA LEU A 285 9.40 23.26 0.84
C LEU A 285 10.82 23.81 0.95
N GLU A 286 11.72 23.40 0.06
CA GLU A 286 13.10 23.91 0.01
C GLU A 286 13.12 25.44 -0.16
N ARG A 287 12.31 25.98 -1.08
CA ARG A 287 12.21 27.44 -1.26
C ARG A 287 11.70 28.15 -0.01
N ARG A 288 10.71 27.59 0.69
CA ARG A 288 10.20 28.15 1.94
C ARG A 288 11.23 28.12 3.05
N MET A 289 12.03 27.06 3.14
CA MET A 289 13.13 26.96 4.09
C MET A 289 14.20 28.02 3.82
N ASN A 290 14.64 28.17 2.57
CA ASN A 290 15.63 29.19 2.20
C ASN A 290 15.14 30.61 2.51
N LEU A 291 13.88 30.93 2.18
CA LEU A 291 13.28 32.23 2.52
C LEU A 291 13.20 32.47 4.04
N MET A 292 12.90 31.42 4.80
CA MET A 292 12.86 31.51 6.27
C MET A 292 14.25 31.75 6.85
N GLU A 293 15.28 31.07 6.34
CA GLU A 293 16.67 31.29 6.73
C GLU A 293 17.13 32.73 6.40
N GLU A 294 16.85 33.22 5.19
CA GLU A 294 17.17 34.61 4.81
C GLU A 294 16.45 35.63 5.70
N LYS A 295 15.14 35.43 5.97
CA LYS A 295 14.37 36.29 6.88
C LYS A 295 14.97 36.29 8.29
N GLN A 296 15.36 35.13 8.81
CA GLN A 296 16.00 35.03 10.13
C GLN A 296 17.34 35.76 10.20
N VAL A 297 18.15 35.70 9.14
CA VAL A 297 19.42 36.43 9.07
C VAL A 297 19.18 37.95 9.08
N ILE A 298 18.20 38.43 8.31
CA ILE A 298 17.85 39.85 8.26
C ILE A 298 17.37 40.35 9.63
N LEU A 299 16.47 39.61 10.28
CA LEU A 299 15.94 39.96 11.60
C LEU A 299 17.05 40.05 12.66
N LYS A 300 17.97 39.06 12.68
CA LYS A 300 19.13 39.10 13.59
C LYS A 300 20.00 40.33 13.37
N ARG A 301 20.26 40.71 12.11
CA ARG A 301 21.01 41.92 11.80
C ARG A 301 20.30 43.17 12.29
N GLN A 302 18.99 43.28 12.07
CA GLN A 302 18.20 44.42 12.54
C GLN A 302 18.23 44.52 14.07
N GLN A 303 18.11 43.41 14.78
CA GLN A 303 18.17 43.40 16.24
C GLN A 303 19.56 43.74 16.78
N GLU A 304 20.63 43.30 16.11
CA GLU A 304 22.00 43.68 16.46
C GLU A 304 22.26 45.18 16.21
N GLU A 305 21.76 45.74 15.11
CA GLU A 305 21.85 47.18 14.82
C GLU A 305 21.08 48.01 15.85
N VAL A 306 19.85 47.62 16.20
CA VAL A 306 19.06 48.27 17.26
C VAL A 306 19.78 48.18 18.60
N GLY A 307 20.35 47.02 18.95
CA GLY A 307 21.14 46.83 20.16
C GLY A 307 22.39 47.72 20.21
N LYS A 308 23.11 47.87 19.10
CA LYS A 308 24.26 48.78 18.97
C LYS A 308 23.84 50.23 19.15
N LEU A 309 22.72 50.65 18.56
CA LEU A 309 22.18 52.00 18.73
C LEU A 309 21.79 52.29 20.19
N MET A 310 21.15 51.32 20.86
CA MET A 310 20.82 51.43 22.28
C MET A 310 22.06 51.50 23.18
N GLN A 311 23.12 50.76 22.85
CA GLN A 311 24.38 50.79 23.60
C GLN A 311 25.14 52.09 23.36
N ALA A 312 25.24 52.57 22.12
CA ALA A 312 25.82 53.88 21.81
C ALA A 312 25.09 55.02 22.55
N GLN A 313 23.78 54.90 22.72
CA GLN A 313 23.00 55.84 23.53
C GLN A 313 23.32 55.77 25.04
N LYS A 314 23.68 54.59 25.57
CA LYS A 314 24.07 54.42 26.98
C LYS A 314 25.50 54.90 27.26
N ASP A 315 26.43 54.71 26.32
CA ASP A 315 27.84 55.10 26.48
C ASP A 315 28.06 56.63 26.30
N LEU A 316 27.14 57.31 25.62
CA LEU A 316 27.07 58.78 25.57
C LEU A 316 26.39 59.29 26.85
N ASP A 317 27.17 59.52 27.89
CA ASP A 317 26.70 59.85 29.25
C ASP A 317 25.79 61.11 29.35
N HIS A 318 25.57 61.93 28.30
CA HIS A 318 24.66 63.09 28.38
C HIS A 318 23.94 63.39 27.06
N LYS A 319 22.78 62.73 26.82
CA LYS A 319 21.48 63.30 26.34
C LYS A 319 20.58 62.18 25.82
N SER A 320 19.34 62.10 26.31
CA SER A 320 18.32 61.18 25.75
C SER A 320 18.17 61.43 24.24
N PHE A 321 17.88 60.40 23.42
CA PHE A 321 17.52 60.58 22.00
C PHE A 321 16.46 61.69 21.84
N THR A 322 15.51 61.74 22.77
CA THR A 322 14.51 62.80 22.95
C THR A 322 15.11 64.21 23.04
N GLU A 323 16.22 64.41 23.76
CA GLU A 323 16.92 65.70 23.88
C GLU A 323 17.69 66.09 22.62
N LEU A 324 18.25 65.11 21.91
CA LEU A 324 18.96 65.32 20.65
C LEU A 324 17.97 65.71 19.54
N VAL A 325 16.83 65.02 19.52
CA VAL A 325 15.67 65.35 18.70
C VAL A 325 15.10 66.73 19.09
N GLU A 326 14.97 67.06 20.37
CA GLU A 326 14.56 68.39 20.87
C GLU A 326 15.50 69.53 20.44
N LYS A 327 16.83 69.33 20.52
CA LYS A 327 17.81 70.32 20.04
C LYS A 327 17.74 70.50 18.53
N PHE A 328 17.55 69.41 17.80
CA PHE A 328 17.35 69.46 16.35
C PHE A 328 16.05 70.17 15.99
N LYS A 329 14.94 69.87 16.71
CA LYS A 329 13.65 70.56 16.61
C LYS A 329 13.78 72.07 16.77
N LYS A 330 14.59 72.53 17.74
CA LYS A 330 14.87 73.96 17.97
C LYS A 330 15.67 74.65 16.86
N THR A 331 16.27 73.88 15.95
CA THR A 331 17.06 74.39 14.81
C THR A 331 16.25 74.48 13.52
N LEU A 332 15.02 73.94 13.49
CA LEU A 332 14.14 73.92 12.32
C LEU A 332 13.24 75.17 12.24
N ARG A 333 12.91 75.61 11.02
CA ARG A 333 11.94 76.70 10.78
C ARG A 333 10.51 76.15 10.82
N HIS A 334 9.52 77.02 11.06
CA HIS A 334 8.10 76.63 11.19
C HIS A 334 7.47 75.95 9.94
N THR A 335 8.18 75.90 8.82
CA THR A 335 7.74 75.27 7.57
C THR A 335 8.47 73.97 7.24
N ASP A 336 9.43 73.54 8.05
CA ASP A 336 10.23 72.36 7.77
C ASP A 336 9.50 71.08 8.24
N PRO A 337 9.44 70.01 7.43
CA PRO A 337 8.84 68.74 7.84
C PRO A 337 9.66 68.07 8.95
N MET A 338 8.99 67.56 10.00
CA MET A 338 9.60 67.08 11.24
C MET A 338 9.26 65.61 11.52
N VAL A 339 10.25 64.83 11.98
CA VAL A 339 10.01 63.51 12.58
C VAL A 339 9.42 63.71 13.98
N LEU A 340 8.19 63.25 14.18
CA LEU A 340 7.53 63.28 15.48
C LEU A 340 8.22 62.28 16.43
N ASP A 341 8.50 62.75 17.64
CA ASP A 341 9.01 61.95 18.75
C ASP A 341 7.78 61.31 19.41
N ASP A 342 7.17 60.41 18.66
CA ASP A 342 5.97 59.70 19.06
C ASP A 342 6.40 58.40 19.75
N PHE A 343 5.57 57.85 20.63
CA PHE A 343 5.90 56.60 21.34
C PHE A 343 6.33 55.50 20.36
N GLY A 344 5.69 55.49 19.18
CA GLY A 344 5.93 54.57 18.06
C GLY A 344 7.30 54.65 17.38
N THR A 345 8.09 55.71 17.58
CA THR A 345 9.40 55.91 16.94
C THR A 345 10.58 55.84 17.93
N SER A 346 10.31 55.58 19.22
CA SER A 346 11.35 55.44 20.23
C SER A 346 12.08 54.10 20.13
N LEU A 347 13.41 54.10 20.31
CA LEU A 347 14.22 52.86 20.30
C LEU A 347 13.73 51.78 21.27
N PRO A 348 13.33 52.10 22.52
CA PRO A 348 12.77 51.11 23.43
C PRO A 348 11.43 50.53 22.94
N PHE A 349 10.57 51.35 22.32
CA PHE A 349 9.33 50.85 21.73
C PHE A 349 9.61 49.96 20.54
N ILE A 350 10.55 50.32 19.66
CA ILE A 350 10.95 49.52 18.50
C ILE A 350 11.50 48.17 18.96
N ASP A 351 12.35 48.12 19.99
CA ASP A 351 12.89 46.87 20.55
C ASP A 351 11.78 45.97 21.12
N ILE A 352 10.88 46.54 21.94
CA ILE A 352 9.72 45.82 22.48
C ILE A 352 8.79 45.36 21.35
N TYR A 353 8.57 46.18 20.33
CA TYR A 353 7.70 45.89 19.21
C TYR A 353 8.28 44.76 18.34
N LEU A 354 9.58 44.78 18.04
CA LEU A 354 10.27 43.70 17.33
C LEU A 354 10.22 42.39 18.12
N SER A 355 10.49 42.43 19.43
CA SER A 355 10.35 41.24 20.29
C SER A 355 8.91 40.70 20.35
N THR A 356 7.93 41.60 20.32
CA THR A 356 6.51 41.22 20.26
C THR A 356 6.16 40.57 18.93
N LEU A 357 6.67 41.11 17.82
CA LEU A 357 6.52 40.53 16.48
C LEU A 357 7.15 39.14 16.39
N ASP A 358 8.34 38.93 16.98
CA ASP A 358 8.97 37.61 17.04
C ASP A 358 8.10 36.60 17.79
N ASN A 359 7.50 37.02 18.91
CA ASN A 359 6.62 36.16 19.69
C ASN A 359 5.29 35.88 18.96
N GLN A 360 4.79 36.84 18.19
CA GLN A 360 3.62 36.65 17.32
C GLN A 360 3.93 35.68 16.18
N ASP A 361 5.07 35.82 15.51
CA ASP A 361 5.53 34.89 14.48
C ASP A 361 5.67 33.47 15.05
N ALA A 362 6.31 33.31 16.22
CA ALA A 362 6.42 32.02 16.91
C ALA A 362 5.05 31.41 17.25
N THR A 363 4.09 32.24 17.64
CA THR A 363 2.71 31.81 17.92
C THR A 363 2.01 31.38 16.64
N ILE A 364 2.14 32.14 15.55
CA ILE A 364 1.57 31.81 14.24
C ILE A 364 2.14 30.49 13.72
N TYR A 365 3.44 30.27 13.81
CA TYR A 365 4.06 29.01 13.38
C TYR A 365 3.53 27.81 14.16
N LYS A 366 3.45 27.90 15.50
CA LYS A 366 2.88 26.84 16.33
C LYS A 366 1.41 26.58 16.00
N LEU A 367 0.64 27.63 15.76
CA LEU A 367 -0.77 27.50 15.39
C LEU A 367 -0.91 26.81 14.03
N GLN A 368 -0.06 27.18 13.07
CA GLN A 368 -0.07 26.61 11.73
C GLN A 368 0.34 25.13 11.75
N GLU A 369 1.35 24.76 12.53
CA GLU A 369 1.75 23.36 12.79
C GLU A 369 0.58 22.55 13.36
N LEU A 370 -0.11 23.09 14.36
CA LEU A 370 -1.30 22.47 14.94
C LEU A 370 -2.40 22.28 13.87
N TYR A 371 -2.66 23.27 13.03
CA TYR A 371 -3.65 23.14 11.95
C TYR A 371 -3.23 22.10 10.90
N TYR A 372 -1.94 21.98 10.56
CA TYR A 372 -1.47 20.92 9.68
C TYR A 372 -1.67 19.53 10.30
N GLU A 373 -1.38 19.36 11.59
CA GLU A 373 -1.67 18.10 12.29
C GLU A 373 -3.17 17.80 12.30
N ILE A 374 -4.02 18.79 12.58
CA ILE A 374 -5.48 18.63 12.54
C ILE A 374 -5.95 18.21 11.15
N VAL A 375 -5.48 18.87 10.09
CA VAL A 375 -5.82 18.53 8.70
C VAL A 375 -5.33 17.13 8.35
N HIS A 376 -4.13 16.76 8.77
CA HIS A 376 -3.58 15.42 8.55
C HIS A 376 -4.45 14.34 9.23
N VAL A 377 -4.83 14.55 10.50
CA VAL A 377 -5.73 13.64 11.23
C VAL A 377 -7.12 13.58 10.59
N LEU A 378 -7.69 14.72 10.17
CA LEU A 378 -8.96 14.76 9.46
C LEU A 378 -8.90 13.99 8.13
N SER A 379 -7.79 14.11 7.38
CA SER A 379 -7.57 13.36 6.14
C SER A 379 -7.52 11.86 6.40
N LEU A 380 -6.81 11.42 7.44
CA LEU A 380 -6.76 10.01 7.85
C LEU A 380 -8.15 9.51 8.26
N MET A 381 -8.93 10.29 9.00
CA MET A 381 -10.30 9.92 9.36
C MET A 381 -11.25 9.89 8.15
N LEU A 382 -11.03 10.75 7.15
CA LEU A 382 -11.82 10.74 5.91
C LEU A 382 -11.52 9.50 5.07
N GLU A 383 -10.26 9.07 5.02
CA GLU A 383 -9.85 7.82 4.38
C GLU A 383 -10.44 6.59 5.10
N ASP A 384 -10.62 6.64 6.42
CA ASP A 384 -11.22 5.58 7.24
C ASP A 384 -12.77 5.57 7.22
N LEU A 385 -13.43 6.56 6.60
CA LEU A 385 -14.90 6.57 6.48
C LEU A 385 -15.36 5.58 5.39
N PRO A 386 -16.31 4.66 5.68
CA PRO A 386 -16.85 3.75 4.67
C PRO A 386 -17.57 4.56 3.59
N GLN A 387 -17.14 4.42 2.32
CA GLN A 387 -17.77 5.06 1.17
C GLN A 387 -19.26 4.70 1.10
N LYS A 388 -20.12 5.59 1.60
CA LYS A 388 -21.57 5.42 1.57
C LYS A 388 -22.06 5.80 0.17
N LYS A 389 -22.52 4.79 -0.58
CA LYS A 389 -23.19 4.85 -1.89
C LYS A 389 -23.90 6.18 -2.16
N GLN A 390 -23.33 7.03 -3.02
CA GLN A 390 -24.07 8.07 -3.74
C GLN A 390 -24.77 7.40 -4.94
N SER A 391 -25.96 6.86 -4.69
CA SER A 391 -26.95 6.56 -5.72
C SER A 391 -28.32 6.77 -5.08
N GLN A 392 -28.87 7.97 -5.25
CA GLN A 392 -30.30 8.36 -5.17
C GLN A 392 -30.43 9.83 -4.76
N SER A 393 -30.28 10.75 -5.71
CA SER A 393 -30.99 12.06 -5.65
C SER A 393 -31.07 12.82 -6.97
N SER A 394 -30.53 12.32 -8.09
CA SER A 394 -30.53 13.08 -9.36
C SER A 394 -31.64 12.72 -10.36
N GLU A 395 -32.57 11.84 -10.03
CA GLU A 395 -33.79 11.59 -10.83
C GLU A 395 -35.01 12.16 -10.10
N LYS A 396 -35.21 13.48 -10.18
CA LYS A 396 -36.52 14.14 -9.97
C LYS A 396 -36.46 15.66 -10.23
N VAL A 397 -35.72 16.10 -11.23
CA VAL A 397 -35.85 17.46 -11.78
C VAL A 397 -35.55 17.33 -13.27
N ASP A 398 -36.56 16.94 -14.06
CA ASP A 398 -36.72 17.24 -15.49
C ASP A 398 -37.92 16.43 -16.03
N GLU A 399 -39.12 16.81 -15.58
CA GLU A 399 -40.35 16.61 -16.34
C GLU A 399 -41.17 17.90 -16.23
N LYS A 400 -40.95 18.81 -17.20
CA LYS A 400 -41.96 19.76 -17.67
C LYS A 400 -41.65 20.22 -19.08
#